data_AF-A0A3D9U9Y3-F1
#
_entry.id   AF-A0A3D9U9Y3-F1
#
_cell.length_a   1.000
_cell.length_b   1.000
_cell.length_c   1.000
_cell.angle_alpha   90.00
_cell.angle_beta   90.00
_cell.angle_gamma   90.00
#
_symmetry.space_group_name_H-M   'P 1'
#
loop_
_entity.id
_entity.type
_entity.pdbx_description
1 polymer ?
#
loop_
_entity_poly.entity_id
_entity_poly.type
_entity_poly.pdbx_seq_one_letter_code
_entity_poly.pdbx_strand_id
1 'polypeptide(L)'
;MKSNIVLSEPERITLQQLALNHQHRDIRTRGTGLLMLDRGIKPPQIAAEIGCSVRVIYNWVHAWHDFGIAGLLGGHVGGRYPAMTPEMIATAVEAAGAESLTLARIARCVEARHGLLPCTLETLASTLKKQGLTYKRTRLSLKKKRDETEFARKFALLSKIKAGARSGHYRLVYFDEAGFAASPPVQYGWSPRGKPHETEPKKHVRRSVLGALNYTDNSLFYQTVSGSTTRADVIDFLEQVAQQGDDRLTFVVLDNAPIYHGREEEIQKRWLCEHNLFYFTFPPTAQS
;
A
#
# COMPACT_ATOMS: atom_id res chain seq x y z
N MET A 1 -28.17 -39.29 40.19
CA MET A 1 -26.97 -39.27 39.31
C MET A 1 -25.74 -39.21 40.20
N LYS A 2 -24.65 -39.93 39.90
CA LYS A 2 -23.42 -39.83 40.72
C LYS A 2 -22.66 -38.55 40.32
N SER A 3 -22.47 -37.65 41.28
CA SER A 3 -21.73 -36.39 41.07
C SER A 3 -20.24 -36.52 41.41
N ASN A 4 -19.79 -37.73 41.74
CA ASN A 4 -18.44 -38.00 42.22
C ASN A 4 -17.50 -38.14 41.02
N ILE A 5 -16.70 -37.11 40.81
CA ILE A 5 -15.46 -37.20 40.04
C ILE A 5 -14.36 -37.72 40.97
N VAL A 6 -13.46 -38.54 40.43
CA VAL A 6 -12.22 -38.95 41.09
C VAL A 6 -11.12 -38.62 40.10
N LEU A 7 -10.22 -37.69 40.46
CA LEU A 7 -9.11 -37.28 39.61
C LEU A 7 -7.89 -38.18 39.85
N SER A 8 -7.21 -38.56 38.77
CA SER A 8 -5.82 -39.02 38.87
C SER A 8 -4.90 -37.85 39.26
N GLU A 9 -3.73 -38.15 39.83
CA GLU A 9 -2.80 -37.11 40.25
C GLU A 9 -2.33 -36.18 39.10
N PRO A 10 -2.05 -36.68 37.87
CA PRO A 10 -1.77 -35.80 36.72
C PRO A 10 -2.93 -34.86 36.37
N GLU A 11 -4.18 -35.32 36.44
CA GLU A 11 -5.37 -34.50 36.19
C GLU A 11 -5.55 -33.45 37.29
N ARG A 12 -5.35 -33.83 38.56
CA ARG A 12 -5.40 -32.94 39.72
C ARG A 12 -4.36 -31.82 39.60
N ILE A 13 -3.11 -32.15 39.28
CA ILE A 13 -2.03 -31.16 39.05
C ILE A 13 -2.38 -30.24 37.86
N THR A 14 -2.86 -30.81 36.76
CA THR A 14 -3.24 -30.03 35.56
C THR A 14 -4.40 -29.07 35.86
N LEU A 15 -5.41 -29.52 36.60
CA LEU A 15 -6.55 -28.69 37.01
C LEU A 15 -6.16 -27.61 38.01
N GLN A 16 -5.19 -27.85 38.90
CA GLN A 16 -4.64 -26.79 39.78
C GLN A 16 -3.94 -25.70 38.96
N GLN A 17 -3.08 -26.07 38.01
CA GLN A 17 -2.42 -25.11 37.12
C GLN A 17 -3.42 -24.34 36.25
N LEU A 18 -4.45 -25.02 35.73
CA LEU A 18 -5.54 -24.41 34.96
C LEU A 18 -6.38 -23.45 35.82
N ALA A 19 -6.70 -23.81 37.06
CA ALA A 19 -7.46 -22.98 37.98
C ALA A 19 -6.71 -21.70 38.39
N LEU A 20 -5.39 -21.77 38.54
CA LEU A 20 -4.55 -20.62 38.91
C LEU A 20 -4.21 -19.74 37.70
N ASN A 21 -3.64 -20.33 36.65
CA ASN A 21 -2.84 -19.61 35.65
C ASN A 21 -3.50 -19.44 34.28
N HIS A 22 -4.65 -20.08 34.00
CA HIS A 22 -5.27 -20.00 32.68
C HIS A 22 -5.80 -18.59 32.37
N GLN A 23 -5.55 -18.06 31.16
CA GLN A 23 -5.91 -16.68 30.77
C GLN A 23 -7.38 -16.31 30.99
N HIS A 24 -8.32 -17.17 30.57
CA HIS A 24 -9.75 -16.90 30.63
C HIS A 24 -10.34 -17.26 32.01
N ARG A 25 -11.08 -16.30 32.60
CA ARG A 25 -11.63 -16.40 33.97
C ARG A 25 -12.60 -17.56 34.14
N ASP A 26 -13.48 -17.79 33.18
CA ASP A 26 -14.48 -18.87 33.23
C ASP A 26 -13.81 -20.25 33.22
N ILE A 27 -12.73 -20.43 32.46
CA ILE A 27 -11.95 -21.68 32.47
C ILE A 27 -11.25 -21.88 33.83
N ARG A 28 -10.67 -20.82 34.43
CA ARG A 28 -10.16 -20.89 35.82
C ARG A 28 -11.23 -21.37 36.79
N THR A 29 -12.43 -20.77 36.72
CA THR A 29 -13.57 -21.13 37.57
C THR A 29 -14.03 -22.59 37.37
N ARG A 30 -14.05 -23.12 36.13
CA ARG A 30 -14.33 -24.54 35.85
C ARG A 30 -13.33 -25.47 36.54
N GLY A 31 -12.03 -25.14 36.45
CA GLY A 31 -10.96 -25.89 37.10
C GLY A 31 -11.13 -25.96 38.62
N THR A 32 -11.40 -24.82 39.26
CA THR A 32 -11.70 -24.75 40.71
C THR A 32 -12.91 -25.61 41.09
N GLY A 33 -13.99 -25.55 40.31
CA GLY A 33 -15.21 -26.33 40.56
C GLY A 33 -14.99 -27.84 40.52
N LEU A 34 -14.16 -28.36 39.61
CA LEU A 34 -13.82 -29.78 39.57
C LEU A 34 -12.91 -30.22 40.72
N LEU A 35 -11.94 -29.38 41.12
CA LEU A 35 -11.10 -29.65 42.30
C LEU A 35 -11.92 -29.69 43.60
N MET A 36 -13.04 -28.97 43.66
CA MET A 36 -14.01 -29.06 44.75
C MET A 36 -14.84 -30.35 44.69
N LEU A 37 -15.19 -30.83 43.50
CA LEU A 37 -15.91 -32.10 43.30
C LEU A 37 -15.05 -33.33 43.64
N ASP A 38 -13.76 -33.32 43.29
CA ASP A 38 -12.75 -34.33 43.69
C ASP A 38 -12.59 -34.41 45.22
N ARG A 39 -12.74 -33.27 45.91
CA ARG A 39 -12.77 -33.16 47.38
C ARG A 39 -14.13 -33.57 47.99
N GLY A 40 -15.09 -34.03 47.19
CA GLY A 40 -16.40 -34.50 47.67
C GLY A 40 -17.39 -33.38 48.07
N ILE A 41 -17.11 -32.11 47.75
CA ILE A 41 -18.02 -31.00 48.03
C ILE A 41 -19.24 -31.12 47.10
N LYS A 42 -20.46 -30.95 47.64
CA LYS A 42 -21.69 -31.23 46.88
C LYS A 42 -21.96 -30.11 45.86
N PRO A 43 -22.47 -30.41 44.64
CA PRO A 43 -22.73 -29.41 43.60
C PRO A 43 -23.53 -28.16 44.04
N PRO A 44 -24.53 -28.23 44.94
CA PRO A 44 -25.22 -27.03 45.43
C PRO A 44 -24.36 -26.10 46.29
N GLN A 45 -23.38 -26.64 47.02
CA GLN A 45 -22.46 -25.85 47.85
C GLN A 45 -21.44 -25.13 46.95
N ILE A 46 -20.87 -25.86 45.97
CA ILE A 46 -19.97 -25.30 44.96
C ILE A 46 -20.65 -24.20 44.14
N ALA A 47 -21.91 -24.41 43.76
CA ALA A 47 -22.71 -23.41 43.06
C ALA A 47 -22.86 -22.10 43.86
N ALA A 48 -23.10 -22.20 45.17
CA ALA A 48 -23.18 -21.04 46.07
C ALA A 48 -21.82 -20.35 46.27
N GLU A 49 -20.74 -21.11 46.46
CA GLU A 49 -19.38 -20.59 46.68
C GLU A 49 -18.79 -19.92 45.42
N ILE A 50 -19.10 -20.45 44.24
CA ILE A 50 -18.67 -19.89 42.94
C ILE A 50 -19.62 -18.77 42.44
N GLY A 51 -20.85 -18.70 42.94
CA GLY A 51 -21.86 -17.74 42.49
C GLY A 51 -22.47 -18.08 41.13
N CYS A 52 -22.73 -19.36 40.86
CA CYS A 52 -23.36 -19.85 39.63
C CYS A 52 -24.56 -20.78 39.91
N SER A 53 -25.29 -21.20 38.88
CA SER A 53 -26.42 -22.13 39.08
C SER A 53 -25.95 -23.58 39.16
N VAL A 54 -26.65 -24.42 39.94
CA VAL A 54 -26.31 -25.85 40.10
C VAL A 54 -26.30 -26.60 38.75
N ARG A 55 -27.11 -26.16 37.78
CA ARG A 55 -27.10 -26.68 36.40
C ARG A 55 -25.75 -26.46 35.70
N VAL A 56 -25.08 -25.33 35.95
CA VAL A 56 -23.74 -25.06 35.38
C VAL A 56 -22.70 -26.04 35.95
N ILE A 57 -22.78 -26.35 37.25
CA ILE A 57 -21.90 -27.38 37.85
C ILE A 57 -22.14 -28.76 37.21
N TYR A 58 -23.40 -29.17 37.03
CA TYR A 58 -23.70 -30.43 36.32
C TYR A 58 -23.22 -30.42 34.86
N ASN A 59 -23.34 -29.31 34.13
CA ASN A 59 -22.79 -29.20 32.78
C ASN A 59 -21.26 -29.41 32.75
N TRP A 60 -20.53 -28.97 33.78
CA TRP A 60 -19.08 -29.22 33.90
C TRP A 60 -18.77 -30.69 34.22
N VAL A 61 -19.59 -31.33 35.07
CA VAL A 61 -19.50 -32.78 35.35
C VAL A 61 -19.72 -33.61 34.08
N HIS A 62 -20.72 -33.27 33.26
CA HIS A 62 -20.94 -33.91 31.97
C HIS A 62 -19.76 -33.68 31.01
N ALA A 63 -19.34 -32.43 30.79
CA ALA A 63 -18.21 -32.13 29.91
C ALA A 63 -16.89 -32.82 30.35
N TRP A 64 -16.71 -33.04 31.66
CA TRP A 64 -15.60 -33.81 32.21
C TRP A 64 -15.71 -35.32 31.92
N HIS A 65 -16.88 -35.94 32.11
CA HIS A 65 -17.07 -37.36 31.80
C HIS A 65 -17.02 -37.66 30.30
N ASP A 66 -17.55 -36.76 29.47
CA ASP A 66 -17.66 -36.96 28.02
C ASP A 66 -16.35 -36.62 27.28
N PHE A 67 -15.56 -35.64 27.76
CA PHE A 67 -14.40 -35.09 27.06
C PHE A 67 -13.17 -34.77 27.95
N GLY A 68 -13.20 -35.11 29.24
CA GLY A 68 -12.10 -34.84 30.20
C GLY A 68 -11.71 -33.37 30.26
N ILE A 69 -10.39 -33.12 30.34
CA ILE A 69 -9.81 -31.76 30.38
C ILE A 69 -10.22 -30.93 29.13
N ALA A 70 -10.35 -31.55 27.96
CA ALA A 70 -10.73 -30.84 26.73
C ALA A 70 -12.15 -30.25 26.79
N GLY A 71 -13.07 -30.93 27.48
CA GLY A 71 -14.44 -30.44 27.72
C GLY A 71 -14.49 -29.12 28.50
N LEU A 72 -13.46 -28.81 29.27
CA LEU A 72 -13.37 -27.57 30.06
C LEU A 72 -12.84 -26.39 29.25
N LEU A 73 -11.94 -26.67 28.30
CA LEU A 73 -11.37 -25.69 27.38
C LEU A 73 -12.37 -25.31 26.28
N GLY A 74 -13.27 -26.23 25.91
CA GLY A 74 -14.36 -26.00 24.97
C GLY A 74 -15.36 -24.93 25.44
N GLY A 75 -16.02 -24.26 24.50
CA GLY A 75 -17.12 -23.33 24.81
C GLY A 75 -16.73 -22.02 25.50
N HIS A 76 -15.45 -21.63 25.53
CA HIS A 76 -15.10 -20.23 25.78
C HIS A 76 -15.40 -19.39 24.53
N VAL A 77 -16.62 -18.86 24.42
CA VAL A 77 -17.03 -17.98 23.31
C VAL A 77 -16.51 -16.55 23.57
N GLY A 78 -15.19 -16.41 23.53
CA GLY A 78 -14.47 -15.18 23.87
C GLY A 78 -14.54 -14.10 22.80
N GLY A 79 -15.66 -13.41 22.68
CA GLY A 79 -15.74 -12.21 21.84
C GLY A 79 -17.14 -11.66 21.60
N ARG A 80 -17.21 -10.41 21.13
CA ARG A 80 -18.40 -9.89 20.45
C ARG A 80 -18.56 -10.65 19.13
N TYR A 81 -19.76 -11.12 18.81
CA TYR A 81 -20.05 -11.75 17.52
C TYR A 81 -19.54 -10.89 16.35
N PRO A 82 -18.97 -11.49 15.29
CA PRO A 82 -18.52 -10.76 14.11
C PRO A 82 -19.65 -9.87 13.58
N ALA A 83 -19.40 -8.56 13.53
CA ALA A 83 -20.46 -7.61 13.20
C ALA A 83 -20.93 -7.73 11.74
N MET A 84 -20.09 -8.22 10.85
CA MET A 84 -20.40 -8.50 9.43
C MET A 84 -20.41 -10.01 9.20
N THR A 85 -21.35 -10.50 8.38
CA THR A 85 -21.37 -11.91 7.94
C THR A 85 -20.29 -12.18 6.88
N PRO A 86 -19.90 -13.43 6.62
CA PRO A 86 -18.90 -13.75 5.58
C PRO A 86 -19.24 -13.20 4.19
N GLU A 87 -20.53 -13.14 3.84
CA GLU A 87 -21.05 -12.69 2.54
C GLU A 87 -20.92 -11.16 2.39
N MET A 88 -21.18 -10.42 3.47
CA MET A 88 -20.91 -8.98 3.55
C MET A 88 -19.41 -8.68 3.44
N ILE A 89 -18.57 -9.53 4.05
CA ILE A 89 -17.10 -9.41 3.99
C ILE A 89 -16.60 -9.66 2.57
N ALA A 90 -17.07 -10.73 1.91
CA ALA A 90 -16.73 -11.03 0.52
C ALA A 90 -17.13 -9.86 -0.42
N THR A 91 -18.33 -9.30 -0.24
CA THR A 91 -18.80 -8.13 -1.00
C THR A 91 -17.95 -6.88 -0.75
N ALA A 92 -17.51 -6.65 0.50
CA ALA A 92 -16.62 -5.54 0.83
C ALA A 92 -15.23 -5.70 0.18
N VAL A 93 -14.70 -6.92 0.14
CA VAL A 93 -13.41 -7.26 -0.49
C VAL A 93 -13.49 -7.11 -2.01
N GLU A 94 -14.56 -7.60 -2.64
CA GLU A 94 -14.83 -7.45 -4.08
C GLU A 94 -14.85 -5.97 -4.49
N ALA A 95 -15.67 -5.15 -3.80
CA ALA A 95 -15.80 -3.73 -4.09
C ALA A 95 -14.48 -2.97 -3.88
N ALA A 96 -13.70 -3.31 -2.85
CA ALA A 96 -12.40 -2.71 -2.56
C ALA A 96 -11.27 -3.19 -3.50
N GLY A 97 -11.44 -4.34 -4.17
CA GLY A 97 -10.51 -4.85 -5.18
C GLY A 97 -10.79 -4.32 -6.59
N ALA A 98 -12.06 -4.08 -6.93
CA ALA A 98 -12.47 -3.61 -8.27
C ALA A 98 -12.12 -2.13 -8.53
N GLU A 99 -12.31 -1.26 -7.54
CA GLU A 99 -12.08 0.19 -7.67
C GLU A 99 -11.32 0.78 -6.47
N SER A 100 -10.68 1.94 -6.70
CA SER A 100 -10.09 2.79 -5.66
C SER A 100 -11.19 3.52 -4.84
N LEU A 101 -11.95 2.76 -4.06
CA LEU A 101 -13.09 3.24 -3.28
C LEU A 101 -12.69 3.85 -1.92
N THR A 102 -13.52 4.76 -1.41
CA THR A 102 -13.51 5.16 0.00
C THR A 102 -14.29 4.16 0.85
N LEU A 103 -14.01 4.08 2.15
CA LEU A 103 -14.76 3.22 3.08
C LEU A 103 -16.28 3.46 3.01
N ALA A 104 -16.73 4.71 2.82
CA ALA A 104 -18.13 5.06 2.65
C ALA A 104 -18.73 4.61 1.29
N ARG A 105 -17.94 4.50 0.21
CA ARG A 105 -18.39 3.86 -1.03
C ARG A 105 -18.46 2.33 -0.87
N ILE A 106 -17.48 1.72 -0.22
CA ILE A 106 -17.47 0.26 0.06
C ILE A 106 -18.67 -0.12 0.94
N ALA A 107 -18.97 0.67 1.98
CA ALA A 107 -20.17 0.50 2.82
C ALA A 107 -21.44 0.48 1.97
N ARG A 108 -21.67 1.47 1.10
CA ARG A 108 -22.83 1.50 0.20
C ARG A 108 -22.91 0.30 -0.75
N CYS A 109 -21.78 -0.21 -1.23
CA CYS A 109 -21.74 -1.42 -2.06
C CYS A 109 -22.16 -2.69 -1.30
N VAL A 110 -21.84 -2.77 0.00
CA VAL A 110 -22.34 -3.82 0.90
C VAL A 110 -23.83 -3.60 1.19
N GLU A 111 -24.23 -2.37 1.51
CA GLU A 111 -25.62 -2.02 1.87
C GLU A 111 -26.60 -2.28 0.73
N ALA A 112 -26.21 -2.00 -0.51
CA ALA A 112 -27.02 -2.27 -1.70
C ALA A 112 -27.24 -3.76 -1.99
N ARG A 113 -26.47 -4.68 -1.38
CA ARG A 113 -26.65 -6.14 -1.52
C ARG A 113 -27.18 -6.83 -0.27
N HIS A 114 -26.89 -6.31 0.92
CA HIS A 114 -27.12 -6.99 2.20
C HIS A 114 -27.95 -6.19 3.22
N GLY A 115 -28.38 -4.97 2.88
CA GLY A 115 -29.04 -4.05 3.81
C GLY A 115 -28.08 -3.29 4.73
N LEU A 116 -28.64 -2.45 5.61
CA LEU A 116 -27.92 -1.48 6.43
C LEU A 116 -26.68 -2.06 7.12
N LEU A 117 -25.53 -1.36 7.03
CA LEU A 117 -24.27 -1.86 7.58
C LEU A 117 -24.35 -1.96 9.13
N PRO A 118 -24.22 -3.16 9.73
CA PRO A 118 -24.34 -3.39 11.18
C PRO A 118 -23.12 -2.93 11.99
N CYS A 119 -22.21 -2.13 11.41
CA CYS A 119 -20.94 -1.76 12.01
C CYS A 119 -20.43 -0.38 11.56
N THR A 120 -19.45 0.16 12.28
CA THR A 120 -18.82 1.44 11.90
C THR A 120 -17.88 1.29 10.71
N LEU A 121 -17.61 2.38 9.98
CA LEU A 121 -16.60 2.40 8.91
C LEU A 121 -15.20 1.99 9.40
N GLU A 122 -14.90 2.20 10.68
CA GLU A 122 -13.67 1.74 11.33
C GLU A 122 -13.65 0.21 11.50
N THR A 123 -14.80 -0.38 11.83
CA THR A 123 -14.97 -1.84 11.89
C THR A 123 -14.80 -2.45 10.51
N LEU A 124 -15.43 -1.87 9.48
CA LEU A 124 -15.23 -2.22 8.07
C LEU A 124 -13.75 -2.14 7.68
N ALA A 125 -13.04 -1.05 8.04
CA ALA A 125 -11.62 -0.89 7.77
C ALA A 125 -10.74 -1.94 8.50
N SER A 126 -11.08 -2.31 9.73
CA SER A 126 -10.40 -3.38 10.48
C SER A 126 -10.62 -4.75 9.84
N THR A 127 -11.84 -5.01 9.37
CA THR A 127 -12.20 -6.24 8.65
C THR A 127 -11.46 -6.35 7.31
N LEU A 128 -11.40 -5.28 6.51
CA LEU A 128 -10.62 -5.25 5.27
C LEU A 128 -9.12 -5.50 5.51
N LYS A 129 -8.55 -4.94 6.59
CA LYS A 129 -7.16 -5.23 7.01
C LYS A 129 -6.95 -6.70 7.39
N LYS A 130 -7.91 -7.33 8.08
CA LYS A 130 -7.86 -8.77 8.40
C LYS A 130 -7.93 -9.66 7.15
N GLN A 131 -8.58 -9.18 6.09
CA GLN A 131 -8.60 -9.83 4.76
C GLN A 131 -7.38 -9.44 3.88
N GLY A 132 -6.34 -8.84 4.46
CA GLY A 132 -5.08 -8.51 3.78
C GLY A 132 -5.07 -7.19 2.99
N LEU A 133 -6.19 -6.47 2.89
CA LEU A 133 -6.24 -5.20 2.17
C LEU A 133 -5.58 -4.08 2.99
N THR A 134 -4.74 -3.28 2.33
CA THR A 134 -4.04 -2.15 2.95
C THR A 134 -4.46 -0.84 2.30
N TYR A 135 -4.88 0.15 3.10
CA TYR A 135 -5.12 1.50 2.60
C TYR A 135 -3.81 2.13 2.11
N LYS A 136 -3.71 2.41 0.81
CA LYS A 136 -2.54 3.01 0.15
C LYS A 136 -2.99 4.12 -0.80
N ARG A 137 -2.13 5.12 -1.03
CA ARG A 137 -2.38 6.17 -2.04
C ARG A 137 -2.34 5.55 -3.43
N THR A 138 -3.46 5.60 -4.14
CA THR A 138 -3.56 5.20 -5.55
C THR A 138 -2.57 6.00 -6.39
N ARG A 139 -1.71 5.31 -7.14
CA ARG A 139 -0.76 5.93 -8.07
C ARG A 139 -1.49 6.20 -9.40
N LEU A 140 -1.33 7.42 -9.92
CA LEU A 140 -1.64 7.68 -11.33
C LEU A 140 -0.68 6.83 -12.17
N SER A 141 -1.19 6.24 -13.24
CA SER A 141 -0.43 5.33 -14.11
C SER A 141 -0.98 5.40 -15.51
N LEU A 142 -0.15 5.85 -16.46
CA LEU A 142 -0.54 5.99 -17.86
C LEU A 142 -0.53 4.66 -18.62
N LYS A 143 -0.12 3.55 -17.98
CA LYS A 143 -0.05 2.20 -18.58
C LYS A 143 -1.38 1.78 -19.24
N LYS A 144 -2.54 2.07 -18.63
CA LYS A 144 -3.86 1.78 -19.21
C LYS A 144 -4.21 2.59 -20.48
N LYS A 145 -3.36 3.54 -20.89
CA LYS A 145 -3.50 4.35 -22.11
C LYS A 145 -2.31 4.19 -23.08
N ARG A 146 -1.41 3.24 -22.82
CA ARG A 146 -0.16 3.05 -23.58
C ARG A 146 -0.37 1.99 -24.66
N ASP A 147 -0.01 2.30 -25.90
CA ASP A 147 0.12 1.27 -26.94
C ASP A 147 1.29 0.36 -26.54
N GLU A 148 1.00 -0.87 -26.12
CA GLU A 148 2.02 -1.82 -25.69
C GLU A 148 2.94 -2.24 -26.84
N THR A 149 2.47 -2.19 -28.08
CA THR A 149 3.23 -2.60 -29.28
C THR A 149 4.23 -1.52 -29.72
N GLU A 150 3.81 -0.25 -29.77
CA GLU A 150 4.71 0.89 -30.00
C GLU A 150 5.74 0.98 -28.87
N PHE A 151 5.28 0.83 -27.62
CA PHE A 151 6.11 0.92 -26.44
C PHE A 151 7.12 -0.23 -26.32
N ALA A 152 6.78 -1.45 -26.74
CA ALA A 152 7.71 -2.57 -26.81
C ALA A 152 8.74 -2.38 -27.93
N ARG A 153 8.33 -1.92 -29.13
CA ARG A 153 9.24 -1.60 -30.24
C ARG A 153 10.27 -0.53 -29.83
N LYS A 154 9.82 0.57 -29.22
CA LYS A 154 10.70 1.65 -28.74
C LYS A 154 11.62 1.20 -27.60
N PHE A 155 11.14 0.36 -26.67
CA PHE A 155 11.99 -0.20 -25.61
C PHE A 155 13.07 -1.16 -26.17
N ALA A 156 12.73 -2.00 -27.15
CA ALA A 156 13.68 -2.88 -27.83
C ALA A 156 14.74 -2.09 -28.61
N LEU A 157 14.35 -1.00 -29.28
CA LEU A 157 15.30 -0.11 -29.97
C LEU A 157 16.24 0.60 -28.98
N LEU A 158 15.72 1.18 -27.89
CA LEU A 158 16.56 1.78 -26.85
C LEU A 158 17.54 0.74 -26.25
N SER A 159 17.11 -0.50 -26.09
CA SER A 159 17.97 -1.58 -25.57
C SER A 159 19.14 -1.88 -26.51
N LYS A 160 18.93 -1.83 -27.84
CA LYS A 160 20.01 -1.92 -28.84
C LYS A 160 20.95 -0.71 -28.79
N ILE A 161 20.42 0.50 -28.69
CA ILE A 161 21.22 1.74 -28.59
C ILE A 161 22.10 1.71 -27.32
N LYS A 162 21.54 1.29 -26.18
CA LYS A 162 22.29 1.10 -24.92
C LYS A 162 23.44 0.09 -25.05
N ALA A 163 23.25 -0.98 -25.82
CA ALA A 163 24.31 -1.95 -26.09
C ALA A 163 25.41 -1.35 -26.98
N GLY A 164 25.03 -0.70 -28.09
CA GLY A 164 26.00 -0.02 -28.98
C GLY A 164 26.81 1.08 -28.29
N ALA A 165 26.16 1.85 -27.39
CA ALA A 165 26.83 2.87 -26.59
C ALA A 165 27.84 2.29 -25.59
N ARG A 166 27.48 1.19 -24.89
CA ARG A 166 28.43 0.46 -24.01
C ARG A 166 29.62 -0.12 -24.79
N SER A 167 29.38 -0.58 -26.02
CA SER A 167 30.44 -1.01 -26.95
C SER A 167 31.13 0.16 -27.66
N GLY A 168 30.92 1.40 -27.23
CA GLY A 168 31.61 2.59 -27.74
C GLY A 168 31.27 3.03 -29.17
N HIS A 169 30.31 2.38 -29.85
CA HIS A 169 29.98 2.69 -31.25
C HIS A 169 29.27 4.05 -31.40
N TYR A 170 28.48 4.43 -30.40
CA TYR A 170 27.62 5.62 -30.39
C TYR A 170 27.70 6.32 -29.03
N ARG A 171 27.41 7.62 -28.98
CA ARG A 171 27.17 8.34 -27.72
C ARG A 171 25.67 8.29 -27.42
N LEU A 172 25.28 8.18 -26.14
CA LEU A 172 23.88 8.13 -25.73
C LEU A 172 23.65 9.11 -24.57
N VAL A 173 22.81 10.11 -24.80
CA VAL A 173 22.49 11.18 -23.86
C VAL A 173 21.01 11.13 -23.50
N TYR A 174 20.69 11.37 -22.24
CA TYR A 174 19.33 11.58 -21.73
C TYR A 174 19.12 13.06 -21.44
N PHE A 175 18.10 13.66 -22.04
CA PHE A 175 17.75 15.07 -21.82
C PHE A 175 16.45 15.20 -21.00
N ASP A 176 16.43 16.14 -20.05
CA ASP A 176 15.27 16.47 -19.21
C ASP A 176 15.30 17.96 -18.78
N GLU A 177 14.14 18.52 -18.37
CA GLU A 177 14.02 19.88 -17.80
C GLU A 177 13.56 19.82 -16.33
N ALA A 178 14.42 20.30 -15.43
CA ALA A 178 14.08 20.47 -14.02
C ALA A 178 13.66 21.92 -13.71
N GLY A 179 12.38 22.14 -13.43
CA GLY A 179 11.82 23.44 -13.03
C GLY A 179 11.90 23.70 -11.52
N PHE A 180 12.71 24.68 -11.11
CA PHE A 180 12.88 25.10 -9.71
C PHE A 180 12.18 26.44 -9.44
N ALA A 181 11.35 26.48 -8.41
CA ALA A 181 10.74 27.71 -7.90
C ALA A 181 11.31 28.03 -6.51
N ALA A 182 11.78 29.27 -6.30
CA ALA A 182 12.26 29.76 -5.01
C ALA A 182 11.13 30.06 -4.01
N SER A 183 10.07 29.24 -4.03
CA SER A 183 8.84 29.35 -3.24
C SER A 183 8.80 28.26 -2.17
N PRO A 184 8.85 28.57 -0.87
CA PRO A 184 8.54 27.58 0.15
C PRO A 184 7.08 27.14 0.01
N PRO A 185 6.77 25.84 0.20
CA PRO A 185 5.37 25.39 0.22
C PRO A 185 4.63 26.07 1.37
N VAL A 186 3.33 26.34 1.19
CA VAL A 186 2.46 26.88 2.25
C VAL A 186 2.49 25.93 3.45
N GLN A 187 2.98 26.42 4.58
CA GLN A 187 3.16 25.62 5.78
C GLN A 187 1.85 25.49 6.56
N TYR A 188 1.65 24.35 7.21
CA TYR A 188 0.54 24.15 8.14
C TYR A 188 0.81 24.92 9.43
N GLY A 189 -0.12 25.80 9.81
CA GLY A 189 -0.09 26.55 11.06
C GLY A 189 -1.35 26.34 11.90
N TRP A 190 -1.20 26.39 13.22
CA TRP A 190 -2.34 26.39 14.14
C TRP A 190 -3.24 27.60 13.82
N SER A 191 -4.49 27.32 13.47
CA SER A 191 -5.49 28.32 13.08
C SER A 191 -6.81 28.05 13.82
N PRO A 192 -7.63 29.06 14.16
CA PRO A 192 -8.94 28.83 14.76
C PRO A 192 -9.84 27.95 13.88
N ARG A 193 -10.66 27.09 14.50
CA ARG A 193 -11.50 26.13 13.77
C ARG A 193 -12.45 26.85 12.81
N GLY A 194 -12.29 26.59 11.51
CA GLY A 194 -13.08 27.23 10.44
C GLY A 194 -12.57 28.59 9.98
N LYS A 195 -11.43 29.08 10.48
CA LYS A 195 -10.76 30.31 10.05
C LYS A 195 -9.26 30.02 9.80
N PRO A 196 -8.87 29.51 8.61
CA PRO A 196 -7.47 29.36 8.26
C PRO A 196 -6.78 30.73 8.20
N HIS A 197 -5.48 30.78 8.49
CA HIS A 197 -4.69 31.98 8.24
C HIS A 197 -4.42 32.15 6.74
N GLU A 198 -4.70 33.33 6.21
CA GLU A 198 -4.40 33.73 4.82
C GLU A 198 -2.99 34.35 4.74
N THR A 199 -2.37 34.27 3.57
CA THR A 199 -1.02 34.81 3.31
C THR A 199 -0.88 35.24 1.86
N GLU A 200 -0.19 36.34 1.61
CA GLU A 200 -0.01 36.88 0.26
C GLU A 200 0.93 36.01 -0.60
N PRO A 201 0.56 35.68 -1.86
CA PRO A 201 1.46 35.02 -2.79
C PRO A 201 2.64 35.92 -3.16
N LYS A 202 3.82 35.66 -2.59
CA LYS A 202 5.05 36.37 -2.97
C LYS A 202 5.46 36.02 -4.40
N LYS A 203 5.98 37.00 -5.15
CA LYS A 203 6.52 36.78 -6.50
C LYS A 203 7.89 36.09 -6.40
N HIS A 204 7.89 34.77 -6.53
CA HIS A 204 9.09 33.95 -6.43
C HIS A 204 9.83 33.84 -7.77
N VAL A 205 11.17 33.80 -7.71
CA VAL A 205 12.00 33.55 -8.89
C VAL A 205 11.85 32.08 -9.31
N ARG A 206 11.56 31.86 -10.60
CA ARG A 206 11.68 30.55 -11.25
C ARG A 206 13.00 30.46 -12.03
N ARG A 207 13.61 29.28 -11.98
CA ARG A 207 14.72 28.85 -12.83
C ARG A 207 14.34 27.50 -13.44
N SER A 208 14.54 27.34 -14.73
CA SER A 208 14.57 25.99 -15.34
C SER A 208 16.03 25.58 -15.52
N VAL A 209 16.31 24.30 -15.33
CA VAL A 209 17.62 23.70 -15.62
C VAL A 209 17.44 22.69 -16.73
N LEU A 210 18.13 22.92 -17.84
CA LEU A 210 18.31 21.93 -18.88
C LEU A 210 19.41 20.97 -18.44
N GLY A 211 19.15 19.68 -18.48
CA GLY A 211 20.12 18.64 -18.14
C GLY A 211 20.30 17.64 -19.27
N ALA A 212 21.54 17.28 -19.55
CA ALA A 212 21.93 16.26 -20.52
C ALA A 212 22.91 15.27 -19.86
N LEU A 213 22.41 14.10 -19.47
CA LEU A 213 23.17 13.04 -18.80
C LEU A 213 23.71 12.03 -19.82
N ASN A 214 25.03 11.90 -19.95
CA ASN A 214 25.65 10.89 -20.80
C ASN A 214 25.60 9.51 -20.13
N TYR A 215 25.13 8.50 -20.86
CA TYR A 215 24.81 7.16 -20.33
C TYR A 215 26.03 6.30 -19.98
N THR A 216 27.18 6.55 -20.62
CA THR A 216 28.36 5.67 -20.51
C THR A 216 29.34 6.07 -19.41
N ASP A 217 29.52 7.37 -19.19
CA ASP A 217 30.42 7.94 -18.17
C ASP A 217 29.68 8.59 -16.99
N ASN A 218 28.35 8.72 -17.08
CA ASN A 218 27.49 9.36 -16.09
C ASN A 218 27.83 10.86 -15.85
N SER A 219 28.42 11.52 -16.85
CA SER A 219 28.64 12.98 -16.86
C SER A 219 27.32 13.74 -17.14
N LEU A 220 27.14 14.88 -16.47
CA LEU A 220 25.96 15.74 -16.62
C LEU A 220 26.37 17.12 -17.15
N PHE A 221 25.98 17.40 -18.38
CA PHE A 221 25.98 18.74 -18.95
C PHE A 221 24.71 19.46 -18.51
N TYR A 222 24.77 20.74 -18.14
CA TYR A 222 23.59 21.49 -17.70
C TYR A 222 23.68 23.00 -17.99
N GLN A 223 22.52 23.63 -18.18
CA GLN A 223 22.39 25.08 -18.40
C GLN A 223 21.19 25.64 -17.60
N THR A 224 21.34 26.81 -16.99
CA THR A 224 20.29 27.47 -16.20
C THR A 224 19.58 28.56 -17.00
N VAL A 225 18.26 28.43 -17.16
CA VAL A 225 17.41 29.42 -17.85
C VAL A 225 16.59 30.21 -16.82
N SER A 226 16.46 31.52 -17.05
CA SER A 226 15.66 32.40 -16.19
C SER A 226 14.19 32.43 -16.64
N GLY A 227 13.28 31.94 -15.79
CA GLY A 227 11.85 31.91 -16.11
C GLY A 227 11.39 30.57 -16.68
N SER A 228 10.95 30.57 -17.93
CA SER A 228 10.47 29.39 -18.67
C SER A 228 11.36 29.13 -19.87
N THR A 229 11.74 27.87 -20.09
CA THR A 229 12.47 27.41 -21.28
C THR A 229 11.67 27.62 -22.56
N THR A 230 12.34 28.06 -23.63
CA THR A 230 11.78 28.12 -24.99
C THR A 230 12.34 27.02 -25.89
N ARG A 231 11.78 26.87 -27.11
CA ARG A 231 12.32 25.97 -28.14
C ARG A 231 13.75 26.33 -28.54
N ALA A 232 14.13 27.60 -28.49
CA ALA A 232 15.48 28.04 -28.81
C ALA A 232 16.48 27.57 -27.75
N ASP A 233 16.20 27.79 -26.46
CA ASP A 233 17.09 27.39 -25.36
C ASP A 233 17.43 25.88 -25.39
N VAL A 234 16.44 25.04 -25.75
CA VAL A 234 16.63 23.58 -25.89
C VAL A 234 17.47 23.21 -27.11
N ILE A 235 17.29 23.92 -28.23
CA ILE A 235 18.07 23.72 -29.45
C ILE A 235 19.52 24.13 -29.19
N ASP A 236 19.74 25.36 -28.73
CA ASP A 236 21.07 25.92 -28.46
C ASP A 236 21.85 25.09 -27.43
N PHE A 237 21.16 24.55 -26.41
CA PHE A 237 21.76 23.63 -25.44
C PHE A 237 22.15 22.27 -26.03
N LEU A 238 21.29 21.67 -26.87
CA LEU A 238 21.59 20.38 -27.49
C LEU A 238 22.69 20.49 -28.57
N GLU A 239 22.78 21.62 -29.26
CA GLU A 239 23.87 21.93 -30.20
C GLU A 239 25.21 22.11 -29.44
N GLN A 240 25.23 22.77 -28.27
CA GLN A 240 26.40 22.79 -27.38
C GLN A 240 26.80 21.39 -26.86
N VAL A 241 25.82 20.57 -26.47
CA VAL A 241 26.06 19.18 -26.00
C VAL A 241 26.62 18.31 -27.12
N ALA A 242 26.24 18.55 -28.37
CA ALA A 242 26.83 17.89 -29.54
C ALA A 242 28.29 18.32 -29.77
N GLN A 243 28.57 19.63 -29.75
CA GLN A 243 29.92 20.18 -29.94
C GLN A 243 30.94 19.72 -28.87
N GLN A 244 30.47 19.28 -27.70
CA GLN A 244 31.30 18.69 -26.63
C GLN A 244 31.36 17.15 -26.69
N GLY A 245 30.87 16.54 -27.79
CA GLY A 245 31.05 15.12 -28.07
C GLY A 245 32.38 14.80 -28.76
N ASP A 246 32.60 13.51 -28.97
CA ASP A 246 33.44 13.02 -30.07
C ASP A 246 32.57 12.84 -31.33
N ASP A 247 33.20 12.67 -32.50
CA ASP A 247 32.52 12.63 -33.82
C ASP A 247 31.56 11.43 -34.03
N ARG A 248 31.26 10.67 -32.98
CA ARG A 248 30.32 9.54 -33.00
C ARG A 248 28.88 10.02 -33.06
N LEU A 249 28.03 9.23 -33.71
CA LEU A 249 26.59 9.43 -33.73
C LEU A 249 26.05 9.51 -32.30
N THR A 250 25.48 10.66 -31.95
CA THR A 250 24.95 10.96 -30.62
C THR A 250 23.43 10.76 -30.62
N PHE A 251 22.97 9.73 -29.93
CA PHE A 251 21.55 9.51 -29.67
C PHE A 251 21.08 10.33 -28.47
N VAL A 252 20.10 11.22 -28.66
CA VAL A 252 19.49 11.99 -27.56
C VAL A 252 18.10 11.43 -27.26
N VAL A 253 17.92 10.87 -26.06
CA VAL A 253 16.61 10.43 -25.59
C VAL A 253 15.87 11.61 -24.98
N LEU A 254 14.69 11.89 -25.53
CA LEU A 254 13.75 12.90 -25.08
C LEU A 254 12.52 12.21 -24.49
N ASP A 255 12.13 12.57 -23.27
CA ASP A 255 10.79 12.25 -22.77
C ASP A 255 9.80 13.36 -23.15
N ASN A 256 8.58 12.97 -23.52
CA ASN A 256 7.44 13.81 -23.88
C ASN A 256 7.77 15.24 -24.39
N ALA A 257 8.25 15.36 -25.64
CA ALA A 257 8.75 16.62 -26.20
C ALA A 257 7.79 17.28 -27.22
N PRO A 258 6.74 18.02 -26.80
CA PRO A 258 5.85 18.76 -27.71
C PRO A 258 6.54 19.90 -28.45
N ILE A 259 7.78 20.22 -28.05
CA ILE A 259 8.64 21.27 -28.60
C ILE A 259 8.85 21.10 -30.11
N TYR A 260 8.87 19.87 -30.64
CA TYR A 260 9.28 19.60 -32.02
C TYR A 260 8.13 19.64 -33.04
N HIS A 261 6.89 19.47 -32.60
CA HIS A 261 5.70 19.25 -33.44
C HIS A 261 5.63 20.18 -34.66
N GLY A 262 5.43 19.57 -35.82
CA GLY A 262 5.31 20.24 -37.11
C GLY A 262 6.62 20.50 -37.87
N ARG A 263 7.81 20.30 -37.27
CA ARG A 263 9.13 20.38 -37.96
C ARG A 263 10.14 19.34 -37.49
N GLU A 264 9.64 18.14 -37.17
CA GLU A 264 10.45 17.05 -36.63
C GLU A 264 11.53 16.58 -37.64
N GLU A 265 11.13 16.23 -38.86
CA GLU A 265 12.07 15.76 -39.89
C GLU A 265 13.15 16.78 -40.29
N GLU A 266 12.80 18.07 -40.37
CA GLU A 266 13.75 19.13 -40.78
C GLU A 266 14.89 19.27 -39.77
N ILE A 267 14.55 19.36 -38.47
CA ILE A 267 15.53 19.47 -37.40
C ILE A 267 16.33 18.17 -37.26
N GLN A 268 15.69 17.01 -37.37
CA GLN A 268 16.38 15.72 -37.27
C GLN A 268 17.38 15.51 -38.43
N LYS A 269 17.04 15.95 -39.65
CA LYS A 269 17.97 15.96 -40.80
C LYS A 269 19.10 16.97 -40.60
N ARG A 270 18.78 18.20 -40.16
CA ARG A 270 19.78 19.25 -39.88
C ARG A 270 20.81 18.76 -38.86
N TRP A 271 20.36 18.31 -37.68
CA TRP A 271 21.24 17.85 -36.60
C TRP A 271 22.04 16.58 -36.94
N LEU A 272 21.49 15.68 -37.76
CA LEU A 272 22.25 14.53 -38.23
C LEU A 272 23.39 14.96 -39.17
N CYS A 273 23.17 15.95 -40.04
CA CYS A 273 24.18 16.45 -40.98
C CYS A 273 25.21 17.41 -40.34
N GLU A 274 24.77 18.32 -39.46
CA GLU A 274 25.63 19.36 -38.87
C GLU A 274 26.35 18.91 -37.59
N HIS A 275 25.78 17.96 -36.84
CA HIS A 275 26.17 17.65 -35.46
C HIS A 275 26.25 16.15 -35.16
N ASN A 276 26.07 15.28 -36.16
CA ASN A 276 25.96 13.83 -36.01
C ASN A 276 25.00 13.41 -34.87
N LEU A 277 23.87 14.11 -34.73
CA LEU A 277 22.96 13.97 -33.59
C LEU A 277 21.57 13.51 -34.06
N PHE A 278 21.06 12.46 -33.41
CA PHE A 278 19.76 11.87 -33.71
C PHE A 278 18.91 11.76 -32.43
N TYR A 279 17.82 12.53 -32.33
CA TYR A 279 16.95 12.46 -31.17
C TYR A 279 15.91 11.32 -31.27
N PHE A 280 15.44 10.84 -30.13
CA PHE A 280 14.50 9.73 -29.99
C PHE A 280 13.46 10.02 -28.90
N THR A 281 12.17 10.07 -29.29
CA THR A 281 11.06 10.41 -28.39
C THR A 281 10.29 9.18 -27.91
N PHE A 282 10.06 9.10 -26.60
CA PHE A 282 9.06 8.19 -26.04
C PHE A 282 7.64 8.75 -26.22
N PRO A 283 6.61 7.88 -26.40
CA PRO A 283 5.22 8.34 -26.44
C PRO A 283 4.81 8.89 -25.07
N PRO A 284 3.89 9.88 -25.00
CA PRO A 284 3.56 10.60 -23.76
C PRO A 284 2.97 9.75 -22.63
N THR A 285 2.67 8.47 -22.89
CA THR A 285 2.21 7.47 -21.90
C THR A 285 3.34 6.57 -21.37
N ALA A 286 4.60 6.93 -21.64
CA ALA A 286 5.79 6.21 -21.20
C ALA A 286 6.17 6.40 -19.72
N GLN A 287 5.86 7.57 -19.15
CA GLN A 287 6.18 7.93 -17.76
C GLN A 287 5.56 6.96 -16.74
N SER A 288 6.33 6.64 -15.69
CA SER A 288 6.16 5.48 -14.79
C SER A 288 5.69 5.81 -13.38
#